data_AF-A0A969ZUR1-F1
#
_entry.id   AF-A0A969ZUR1-F1
#
_cell.length_a   1.000
_cell.length_b   1.000
_cell.length_c   1.000
_cell.angle_alpha   90.00
_cell.angle_beta   90.00
_cell.angle_gamma   90.00
#
_symmetry.space_group_name_H-M   'P 1'
#
loop_
_entity.id
_entity.type
_entity.pdbx_description
1 polymer ?
#
loop_
_entity_poly.entity_id
_entity_poly.type
_entity_poly.pdbx_seq_one_letter_code
_entity_poly.pdbx_strand_id
1 'polypeptide(L)' 'MNIKEIARQAGVSVATVSRVLNHPETVAPKTRERILDLMAQMDYKPNWFARGLNFNKTDTLALLIPNILNPAYVEIA' A
#
# COMPACT_ATOMS: atom_id res chain seq x y z
N MET A 1 8.68 8.89 -6.71
CA MET A 1 9.12 9.27 -5.34
C MET A 1 9.12 8.08 -4.41
N ASN A 2 9.90 8.13 -3.32
CA ASN A 2 9.96 7.06 -2.31
C ASN A 2 9.41 7.54 -0.94
N ILE A 3 9.12 6.58 -0.06
CA ILE A 3 8.58 6.83 1.29
C ILE A 3 9.55 7.63 2.20
N LYS A 4 10.86 7.54 1.94
CA LYS A 4 11.88 8.25 2.73
C LYS A 4 11.82 9.75 2.49
N GLU A 5 11.52 10.16 1.27
CA GLU A 5 11.40 11.58 0.90
C GLU A 5 10.17 12.22 1.54
N ILE A 6 9.03 11.50 1.55
CA ILE A 6 7.83 11.95 2.27
C ILE A 6 8.13 12.11 3.76
N ALA A 7 8.81 11.12 4.36
CA ALA A 7 9.19 11.19 5.77
C ALA A 7 10.07 12.41 6.07
N ARG A 8 11.05 12.70 5.20
CA ARG A 8 11.94 13.86 5.30
C ARG A 8 11.17 15.19 5.23
N GLN A 9 10.27 15.36 4.27
CA GLN A 9 9.47 16.59 4.10
C GLN A 9 8.42 16.77 5.21
N ALA A 10 7.84 15.65 5.68
CA ALA A 10 6.92 15.65 6.79
C ALA A 10 7.61 15.86 8.15
N GLY A 11 8.94 15.72 8.23
CA GLY A 11 9.70 15.84 9.48
C GLY A 11 9.48 14.66 10.45
N VAL A 12 9.16 13.48 9.92
CA VAL A 12 8.86 12.28 10.71
C VAL A 12 9.72 11.09 10.27
N SER A 13 9.68 10.01 11.05
CA SER A 13 10.33 8.76 10.66
C SER A 13 9.58 8.06 9.52
N VAL A 14 10.28 7.23 8.75
CA VAL A 14 9.66 6.31 7.77
C VAL A 14 8.64 5.39 8.43
N ALA A 15 8.87 4.99 9.69
CA ALA A 15 7.93 4.19 10.46
C ALA A 15 6.61 4.94 10.71
N THR A 16 6.65 6.25 10.94
CA THR A 16 5.44 7.09 11.10
C THR A 16 4.64 7.13 9.81
N VAL A 17 5.31 7.31 8.66
CA VAL A 17 4.64 7.27 7.35
C VAL A 17 4.04 5.88 7.08
N SER A 18 4.75 4.82 7.44
CA SER A 18 4.23 3.45 7.38
C SER A 18 3.00 3.25 8.27
N ARG A 19 2.98 3.83 9.48
CA ARG A 19 1.80 3.80 10.37
C ARG A 19 0.63 4.56 9.77
N VAL A 20 0.83 5.70 9.14
CA VAL A 20 -0.26 6.39 8.42
C VAL A 20 -0.92 5.50 7.36
N LEU A 21 -0.12 4.67 6.67
CA LEU A 21 -0.61 3.77 5.61
C LEU A 21 -1.22 2.46 6.11
N ASN A 22 -0.90 2.01 7.33
CA ASN A 22 -1.28 0.69 7.83
C ASN A 22 -2.21 0.75 9.06
N HIS A 23 -2.00 1.74 9.92
CA HIS A 23 -2.64 1.94 11.22
C HIS A 23 -2.88 3.45 11.46
N PRO A 24 -3.64 4.14 10.58
CA PRO A 24 -3.81 5.60 10.63
C PRO A 24 -4.38 6.12 11.94
N GLU A 25 -5.09 5.29 12.70
CA GLU A 25 -5.62 5.57 14.05
C GLU A 25 -4.54 5.75 15.12
N THR A 26 -3.34 5.20 14.90
CA THR A 26 -2.22 5.31 15.84
C THR A 26 -1.43 6.61 15.69
N VAL A 27 -1.79 7.46 14.72
CA VAL A 27 -1.10 8.70 14.39
C VAL A 27 -2.00 9.89 14.67
N ALA A 28 -1.46 10.92 15.30
CA ALA A 28 -2.20 12.15 15.57
C ALA A 28 -2.83 12.72 14.28
N PRO A 29 -4.12 13.16 14.30
CA PRO A 29 -4.84 13.59 13.10
C PRO A 29 -4.09 14.63 12.27
N LYS A 30 -3.51 15.62 12.96
CA LYS A 30 -2.71 16.70 12.34
C LYS A 30 -1.51 16.17 11.54
N THR A 31 -0.79 15.18 12.08
CA THR A 31 0.37 14.58 11.42
C THR A 31 -0.07 13.70 10.26
N ARG A 32 -1.19 12.99 10.41
CA ARG A 32 -1.79 12.16 9.37
C ARG A 32 -2.18 12.99 8.17
N GLU A 33 -2.94 14.07 8.36
CA GLU A 33 -3.38 14.98 7.29
C GLU A 33 -2.19 15.55 6.52
N ARG A 34 -1.18 16.09 7.23
CA ARG A 34 0.05 16.60 6.60
C ARG A 34 0.74 15.57 5.71
N ILE A 35 0.81 14.31 6.15
CA ILE A 35 1.45 13.23 5.38
C ILE A 35 0.61 12.88 4.15
N LEU A 36 -0.72 12.83 4.28
CA LEU A 36 -1.64 12.55 3.17
C LEU A 36 -1.59 13.66 2.10
N ASP A 37 -1.54 14.92 2.51
CA ASP A 37 -1.39 16.05 1.59
C ASP A 37 -0.08 15.97 0.81
N LEU A 38 1.02 15.68 1.49
CA LEU A 38 2.32 15.47 0.85
C LEU A 38 2.28 14.28 -0.12
N MET A 39 1.67 13.16 0.28
CA MET A 39 1.52 12.00 -0.61
C MET A 39 0.75 12.35 -1.88
N ALA A 40 -0.33 13.13 -1.77
CA ALA A 40 -1.13 13.58 -2.91
C ALA A 40 -0.35 14.53 -3.83
N GLN A 41 0.34 15.52 -3.27
CA GLN A 41 1.19 16.46 -4.02
C GLN A 41 2.32 15.76 -4.76
N MET A 42 2.83 14.67 -4.19
CA MET A 42 3.97 13.92 -4.71
C MET A 42 3.58 12.74 -5.61
N ASP A 43 2.29 12.57 -5.93
CA ASP A 43 1.72 11.39 -6.62
C ASP A 43 2.31 10.06 -6.09
N TYR A 44 2.44 9.96 -4.77
CA TYR A 44 3.03 8.78 -4.16
C TYR A 44 2.03 7.64 -4.12
N LYS A 45 2.35 6.56 -4.83
CA LYS A 45 1.62 5.29 -4.79
C LYS A 45 2.43 4.24 -4.03
N PRO A 46 1.87 3.62 -2.97
CA PRO A 46 2.51 2.51 -2.29
C PRO A 46 2.82 1.38 -3.26
N ASN A 47 4.04 0.83 -3.20
CA ASN A 47 4.41 -0.33 -4.00
C ASN A 47 4.02 -1.61 -3.25
N TRP A 48 2.98 -2.28 -3.73
CA TRP A 48 2.47 -3.54 -3.15
C TRP A 48 3.47 -4.70 -3.24
N PHE A 49 4.28 -4.79 -4.29
CA PHE A 49 5.32 -5.81 -4.39
C PHE A 49 6.43 -5.60 -3.36
N ALA A 50 6.88 -4.36 -3.18
CA ALA A 50 7.85 -4.03 -2.14
C ALA A 50 7.30 -4.31 -0.73
N ARG A 51 6.00 -4.08 -0.54
CA ARG A 51 5.29 -4.43 0.70
C ARG A 51 5.28 -5.94 0.91
N GLY A 52 4.95 -6.72 -0.14
CA GLY A 52 4.90 -8.18 -0.06
C GLY A 52 6.26 -8.84 0.18
N LEU A 53 7.34 -8.28 -0.36
CA LEU A 53 8.72 -8.70 -0.06
C LEU A 53 9.06 -8.52 1.42
N ASN A 54 8.69 -7.39 2.02
CA ASN A 54 8.99 -7.10 3.42
C ASN A 54 8.22 -8.01 4.39
N PHE A 55 6.99 -8.38 4.04
CA PHE A 55 6.16 -9.29 4.84
C PHE A 55 6.32 -10.77 4.46
N ASN A 56 7.18 -11.07 3.48
CA ASN A 56 7.36 -12.39 2.88
C ASN A 56 6.04 -13.09 2.51
N LYS A 57 5.01 -12.29 2.17
CA LYS A 57 3.67 -12.74 1.78
C LYS A 57 3.07 -11.72 0.83
N THR A 58 2.28 -12.20 -0.12
CA THR A 58 1.45 -11.35 -0.98
C THR A 58 -0.01 -11.63 -0.65
N ASP A 59 -0.84 -10.59 -0.55
CA ASP A 59 -2.29 -10.75 -0.42
C ASP A 59 -2.92 -11.05 -1.81
N THR A 60 -2.34 -12.01 -2.52
CA THR A 60 -2.70 -12.41 -3.90
C THR A 60 -3.35 -13.78 -3.88
N LEU A 61 -4.59 -13.88 -4.34
CA LEU A 61 -5.24 -15.16 -4.61
C LEU A 61 -4.99 -15.55 -6.07
N ALA A 62 -4.34 -16.70 -6.30
CA ALA A 62 -4.11 -17.21 -7.64
C ALA A 62 -5.17 -18.26 -7.99
N LEU A 63 -5.91 -18.02 -9.08
CA LEU A 63 -6.86 -18.97 -9.64
C LEU A 63 -6.22 -19.70 -10.82
N LEU A 64 -6.04 -21.02 -10.70
CA LEU A 64 -5.53 -21.88 -11.76
C LEU A 64 -6.70 -22.63 -12.41
N ILE A 65 -7.07 -22.22 -13.62
CA ILE A 65 -8.11 -22.88 -14.40
C ILE A 65 -7.55 -23.40 -15.73
N PRO A 66 -7.97 -24.60 -16.19
CA PRO A 66 -7.43 -25.19 -17.42
C PRO A 66 -7.75 -24.37 -18.68
N ASN A 67 -8.91 -23.71 -18.69
CA ASN A 67 -9.35 -22.88 -19.80
C ASN A 67 -10.38 -21.84 -19.32
N ILE A 68 -10.08 -20.56 -19.55
CA ILE A 68 -10.94 -19.42 -19.18
C ILE A 68 -12.24 -19.36 -19.99
N LEU A 69 -12.31 -20.03 -21.14
CA LEU A 69 -13.46 -20.03 -22.04
C LEU A 69 -14.45 -21.15 -21.75
N ASN A 70 -14.12 -22.06 -20.83
CA ASN A 70 -15.07 -23.11 -20.44
C ASN A 70 -16.07 -22.53 -19.42
N PRO A 71 -17.38 -22.46 -19.76
CA PRO A 71 -18.39 -21.82 -18.93
C PRO A 71 -18.47 -22.37 -17.50
N ALA A 72 -18.15 -23.65 -17.31
CA ALA A 72 -18.17 -24.30 -15.99
C ALA A 72 -17.13 -23.72 -15.00
N TYR A 73 -16.06 -23.08 -15.50
CA TYR A 73 -15.05 -22.43 -14.66
C TYR A 73 -15.27 -20.92 -14.53
N VAL A 74 -16.02 -20.32 -15.45
CA VAL A 74 -16.32 -18.88 -15.45
C VAL A 74 -17.29 -18.51 -14.33
N GLU A 75 -18.21 -19.41 -13.95
CA GLU A 75 -19.11 -19.18 -12.80
C GLU A 75 -18.40 -19.17 -11.43
N ILE A 76 -17.18 -19.71 -11.36
CA ILE A 76 -16.42 -19.86 -10.10
C ILE A 76 -15.39 -18.73 -9.92
N ALA A 77 -15.02 -18.04 -11.01
CA ALA A 77 -14.06 -16.94 -11.03
C ALA A 77 -14.72 -15.60 -10.68
#